data_AF-A0A849Q6A5-F1
#
_entry.id   AF-A0A849Q6A5-F1
#
_cell.length_a   1.000
_cell.length_b   1.000
_cell.length_c   1.000
_cell.angle_alpha   90.00
_cell.angle_beta   90.00
_cell.angle_gamma   90.00
#
_symmetry.space_group_name_H-M   'P 1'
#
loop_
_entity.id
_entity.type
_entity.pdbx_description
1 polymer ?
#
loop_
_entity_poly.entity_id
_entity_poly.type
_entity_poly.pdbx_seq_one_letter_code
_entity_poly.pdbx_strand_id
1 'polypeptide(L)'
;MSDTIEKKEFVRSTIITVIFSLVFLILGVAFWYWSTPDVIDTSPVNWLLETNSFLVPVIETLLMVGFFIALITTIINSKLYFSEIRAGWLEIIFTLILATAISWAMFDSNVGIATLVISIGFVVYLFMLQD
;
A
#
# COMPACT_ATOMS: atom_id res chain seq x y z
N MET A 1 -23.05 -16.46 20.21
CA MET A 1 -23.23 -14.98 20.17
C MET A 1 -21.87 -14.26 20.09
N SER A 2 -20.79 -14.80 20.68
CA SER A 2 -19.41 -14.31 20.50
C SER A 2 -18.91 -14.39 19.05
N ASP A 3 -18.98 -15.58 18.44
CA ASP A 3 -18.42 -15.83 17.09
C ASP A 3 -19.06 -14.96 15.99
N THR A 4 -20.33 -14.62 16.14
CA THR A 4 -21.06 -13.75 15.18
C THR A 4 -20.61 -12.29 15.26
N ILE A 5 -20.16 -11.83 16.44
CA ILE A 5 -19.64 -10.47 16.63
C ILE A 5 -18.21 -10.40 16.06
N GLU A 6 -17.37 -11.40 16.36
CA GLU A 6 -16.00 -11.48 15.82
C GLU A 6 -15.98 -11.52 14.28
N LYS A 7 -16.81 -12.36 13.66
CA LYS A 7 -16.91 -12.43 12.18
C LYS A 7 -17.35 -11.11 11.56
N LYS A 8 -18.27 -10.38 12.20
CA LYS A 8 -18.72 -9.07 11.72
C LYS A 8 -17.60 -8.03 11.76
N GLU A 9 -16.76 -8.08 12.79
CA GLU A 9 -15.61 -7.18 12.92
C GLU A 9 -14.53 -7.48 11.88
N PHE A 10 -14.21 -8.74 11.63
CA PHE A 10 -13.30 -9.14 10.55
C PHE A 10 -13.80 -8.68 9.18
N VAL A 11 -15.08 -8.91 8.86
CA VAL A 11 -15.66 -8.47 7.58
C VAL A 11 -15.61 -6.96 7.45
N ARG A 12 -15.96 -6.21 8.51
CA ARG A 12 -15.88 -4.75 8.51
C ARG A 12 -14.45 -4.27 8.27
N SER A 13 -13.48 -4.85 8.96
CA SER A 13 -12.06 -4.51 8.83
C SER A 13 -11.57 -4.78 7.40
N THR A 14 -11.87 -5.96 6.84
CA THR A 14 -11.51 -6.30 5.46
C THR A 14 -12.14 -5.35 4.44
N ILE A 15 -13.41 -4.98 4.59
CA ILE A 15 -14.06 -4.02 3.67
C ILE A 15 -13.34 -2.67 3.71
N ILE A 16 -13.02 -2.19 4.91
CA ILE A 16 -12.31 -0.92 5.09
C ILE A 16 -10.93 -0.97 4.44
N THR A 17 -10.16 -2.04 4.67
CA THR A 17 -8.81 -2.18 4.11
C THR A 17 -8.81 -2.38 2.61
N VAL A 18 -9.82 -3.06 2.05
CA VAL A 18 -10.04 -3.14 0.59
C VAL A 18 -10.28 -1.74 0.02
N ILE A 19 -11.19 -0.97 0.61
CA ILE A 19 -11.47 0.41 0.15
C ILE A 19 -10.20 1.26 0.21
N PHE A 20 -9.45 1.22 1.32
CA PHE A 20 -8.19 1.96 1.42
C PHE A 20 -7.17 1.52 0.38
N SER A 21 -7.02 0.21 0.15
CA SER A 21 -6.08 -0.29 -0.87
C SER A 21 -6.43 0.22 -2.26
N LEU A 22 -7.73 0.23 -2.61
CA LEU A 22 -8.21 0.79 -3.88
C LEU A 22 -8.00 2.29 -3.97
N VAL A 23 -8.28 3.04 -2.90
CA VAL A 23 -8.07 4.49 -2.87
C VAL A 23 -6.60 4.82 -3.06
N PHE A 24 -5.68 4.19 -2.33
CA PHE A 24 -4.25 4.41 -2.49
C PHE A 24 -3.76 4.02 -3.88
N LEU A 25 -4.25 2.91 -4.45
CA LEU A 25 -3.89 2.50 -5.79
C LEU A 25 -4.39 3.48 -6.86
N ILE A 26 -5.64 3.93 -6.77
CA ILE A 26 -6.22 4.90 -7.71
C ILE A 26 -5.46 6.22 -7.64
N LEU A 27 -5.15 6.70 -6.44
CA LEU A 27 -4.34 7.90 -6.24
C LEU A 27 -2.92 7.72 -6.79
N GLY A 28 -2.29 6.57 -6.55
CA GLY A 28 -1.00 6.24 -7.13
C GLY A 28 -1.03 6.26 -8.65
N VAL A 29 -2.03 5.63 -9.28
CA VAL A 29 -2.18 5.65 -10.74
C VAL A 29 -2.44 7.06 -11.26
N ALA A 30 -3.23 7.86 -10.57
CA ALA A 30 -3.48 9.25 -10.94
C ALA A 30 -2.19 10.08 -10.89
N PHE A 31 -1.40 9.97 -9.81
CA PHE A 31 -0.09 10.61 -9.70
C PHE A 31 0.86 10.16 -10.80
N TRP A 32 0.94 8.85 -11.05
CA TRP A 32 1.77 8.29 -12.10
C TRP A 32 1.42 8.86 -13.47
N TYR A 33 0.12 8.91 -13.80
CA TYR A 33 -0.35 9.49 -15.04
C TYR A 33 -0.04 10.98 -15.13
N TRP A 34 -0.26 11.74 -14.06
CA TRP A 34 0.03 13.17 -13.99
C TRP A 34 1.51 13.53 -14.04
N SER A 35 2.40 12.56 -13.74
CA SER A 35 3.84 12.68 -13.90
C SER A 35 4.32 12.43 -15.34
N THR A 36 3.43 12.05 -16.27
CA THR A 36 3.82 11.80 -17.67
C THR A 36 4.05 13.11 -18.44
N PRO A 37 5.01 13.15 -19.38
CA PRO A 37 5.37 14.38 -20.10
C PRO A 37 4.20 15.04 -20.86
N ASP A 38 3.22 14.24 -21.29
CA ASP A 38 2.11 14.72 -22.12
C ASP A 38 1.08 15.56 -21.35
N VAL A 39 0.99 15.40 -20.02
CA VAL A 39 -0.03 16.05 -19.19
C VAL A 39 0.52 16.84 -18.02
N ILE A 40 1.83 16.73 -17.73
CA ILE A 40 2.45 17.29 -16.53
C ILE A 40 2.19 18.80 -16.39
N ASP A 41 2.26 19.58 -17.47
CA ASP A 41 2.09 21.04 -17.44
C ASP A 41 0.73 21.50 -16.91
N THR A 42 -0.30 20.65 -17.00
CA THR A 42 -1.67 20.95 -16.53
C THR A 42 -2.04 20.16 -15.28
N SER A 43 -1.11 19.39 -14.72
CA SER A 43 -1.38 18.44 -13.66
C SER A 43 -1.13 19.00 -12.27
N PRO A 44 -1.80 18.45 -11.22
CA PRO A 44 -1.47 18.78 -9.84
C PRO A 44 -0.02 18.47 -9.44
N VAL A 45 0.64 17.55 -10.16
CA VAL A 45 2.04 17.17 -9.91
C VAL A 45 2.98 18.32 -10.28
N ASN A 46 2.73 19.05 -11.38
CA ASN A 46 3.57 20.19 -11.74
C ASN A 46 3.49 21.30 -10.68
N TRP A 47 2.31 21.56 -10.13
CA TRP A 47 2.17 22.50 -9.01
C TRP A 47 3.01 22.08 -7.78
N LEU A 48 3.08 20.78 -7.49
CA LEU A 48 3.95 20.26 -6.43
C LEU A 48 5.43 20.44 -6.75
N LEU A 49 5.84 20.20 -8.00
CA LEU A 49 7.22 20.39 -8.46
C LEU A 49 7.66 21.85 -8.37
N GLU A 50 6.81 22.78 -8.79
CA GLU A 50 7.05 24.23 -8.70
C GLU A 50 7.18 24.70 -7.24
N THR A 51 6.44 24.07 -6.33
CA THR A 51 6.51 24.37 -4.90
C THR A 51 7.80 23.82 -4.27
N ASN A 52 8.05 22.52 -4.43
CA ASN A 52 9.26 21.84 -3.97
C ASN A 52 9.36 20.45 -4.62
N SER A 53 10.43 20.23 -5.39
CA SER A 53 10.67 18.98 -6.12
C SER A 53 10.75 17.72 -5.25
N PHE A 54 11.06 17.85 -3.95
CA PHE A 54 11.07 16.71 -3.02
C PHE A 54 9.67 16.22 -2.62
N LEU A 55 8.62 17.03 -2.80
CA LEU A 55 7.26 16.65 -2.38
C LEU A 55 6.70 15.49 -3.22
N VAL A 56 6.98 15.49 -4.51
CA VAL A 56 6.47 14.45 -5.44
C VAL A 56 6.92 13.05 -5.02
N PRO A 57 8.23 12.74 -4.95
CA PRO A 57 8.67 11.39 -4.57
C PRO A 57 8.26 11.00 -3.14
N VAL A 58 8.13 11.98 -2.22
CA VAL A 58 7.63 11.72 -0.86
C VAL A 58 6.16 11.29 -0.89
N ILE A 59 5.30 12.02 -1.62
CA ILE A 59 3.88 11.68 -1.73
C ILE A 59 3.70 10.35 -2.45
N GLU A 60 4.40 10.12 -3.56
CA GLU A 60 4.38 8.86 -4.29
C GLU A 60 4.78 7.69 -3.38
N THR A 61 5.85 7.85 -2.59
CA THR A 61 6.27 6.84 -1.60
C THR A 61 5.20 6.59 -0.56
N LEU A 62 4.59 7.63 0.00
CA LEU A 62 3.54 7.49 1.02
C LEU A 62 2.29 6.80 0.46
N LEU A 63 1.92 7.08 -0.79
CA LEU A 63 0.81 6.41 -1.47
C LEU A 63 1.10 4.91 -1.63
N MET A 64 2.32 4.54 -2.05
CA MET A 64 2.70 3.14 -2.26
C MET A 64 2.88 2.37 -0.95
N VAL A 65 3.40 3.01 0.10
CA VAL A 65 3.44 2.44 1.46
C VAL A 65 2.02 2.26 2.00
N GLY A 66 1.14 3.24 1.83
CA GLY A 66 -0.27 3.14 2.22
C GLY A 66 -1.00 2.02 1.49
N PHE A 67 -0.75 1.86 0.19
CA PHE A 67 -1.23 0.74 -0.61
C PHE A 67 -0.75 -0.59 -0.06
N PHE A 68 0.56 -0.74 0.21
CA PHE A 68 1.12 -1.95 0.78
C PHE A 68 0.46 -2.31 2.11
N ILE A 69 0.38 -1.37 3.05
CA ILE A 69 -0.21 -1.60 4.39
C ILE A 69 -1.66 -2.05 4.27
N ALA A 70 -2.47 -1.33 3.50
CA ALA A 70 -3.88 -1.68 3.31
C ALA A 70 -4.06 -3.05 2.63
N LEU A 71 -3.23 -3.35 1.63
CA LEU A 71 -3.27 -4.62 0.91
C LEU A 71 -2.86 -5.79 1.81
N ILE A 72 -1.75 -5.68 2.56
CA ILE A 72 -1.30 -6.78 3.41
C ILE A 72 -2.28 -7.03 4.56
N THR A 73 -2.86 -6.00 5.16
CA THR A 73 -3.92 -6.18 6.17
C THR A 73 -5.15 -6.87 5.57
N THR A 74 -5.53 -6.52 4.33
CA THR A 74 -6.61 -7.21 3.62
C THR A 74 -6.31 -8.70 3.43
N ILE A 75 -5.09 -9.05 3.03
CA ILE A 75 -4.66 -10.44 2.83
C ILE A 75 -4.67 -11.20 4.16
N ILE A 76 -4.13 -10.61 5.22
CA ILE A 76 -4.11 -11.20 6.57
C ILE A 76 -5.54 -11.49 7.05
N ASN A 77 -6.43 -10.49 6.98
CA ASN A 77 -7.81 -10.63 7.45
C ASN A 77 -8.59 -11.63 6.61
N SER A 78 -8.42 -11.61 5.29
CA SER A 78 -9.11 -12.54 4.39
C SER A 78 -8.67 -13.98 4.63
N LYS A 79 -7.36 -14.22 4.77
CA LYS A 79 -6.83 -15.56 5.04
C LYS A 79 -7.28 -16.09 6.39
N LEU A 80 -7.28 -15.25 7.43
CA LEU A 80 -7.80 -15.62 8.74
C LEU A 80 -9.31 -15.93 8.68
N TYR A 81 -10.09 -15.18 7.90
CA TYR A 81 -11.51 -15.41 7.74
C TYR A 81 -11.84 -16.71 6.97
N PHE A 82 -11.11 -17.02 5.89
CA PHE A 82 -11.42 -18.17 5.03
C PHE A 82 -10.77 -19.49 5.49
N SER A 83 -9.54 -19.42 6.01
CA SER A 83 -8.78 -20.63 6.38
C SER A 83 -8.61 -20.82 7.89
N GLU A 84 -9.06 -19.86 8.72
CA GLU A 84 -8.83 -19.84 10.18
C GLU A 84 -7.33 -19.89 10.57
N ILE A 85 -6.44 -19.74 9.59
CA ILE A 85 -4.99 -19.74 9.73
C ILE A 85 -4.50 -18.31 9.46
N ARG A 86 -3.63 -17.80 10.34
CA ARG A 86 -2.99 -16.49 10.12
C ARG A 86 -2.16 -16.50 8.83
N ALA A 87 -2.09 -15.39 8.12
CA ALA A 87 -1.18 -15.27 6.98
C ALA A 87 0.27 -15.44 7.45
N GLY A 88 1.03 -16.20 6.68
CA GLY A 88 2.41 -16.53 6.98
C GLY A 88 3.37 -15.62 6.23
N TRP A 89 4.66 -15.90 6.41
CA TRP A 89 5.76 -15.14 5.82
C TRP A 89 5.71 -15.08 4.30
N LEU A 90 5.24 -16.14 3.64
CA LEU A 90 5.14 -16.17 2.19
C LEU A 90 4.17 -15.10 1.66
N GLU A 91 2.99 -14.94 2.26
CA GLU A 91 2.03 -13.91 1.84
C GLU A 91 2.59 -12.49 2.08
N ILE A 92 3.25 -12.28 3.22
CA ILE A 92 3.82 -10.98 3.58
C ILE A 92 4.94 -10.60 2.62
N ILE A 93 5.90 -11.49 2.40
CA ILE A 93 7.06 -11.25 1.52
C ILE A 93 6.59 -11.08 0.07
N PHE A 94 5.65 -11.92 -0.40
CA PHE A 94 5.12 -11.79 -1.76
C PHE A 94 4.44 -10.43 -1.97
N THR A 95 3.63 -9.97 -1.01
CA THR A 95 2.96 -8.67 -1.08
C THR A 95 3.97 -7.52 -1.05
N LEU A 96 5.03 -7.63 -0.25
CA LEU A 96 6.11 -6.64 -0.19
C LEU A 96 6.82 -6.51 -1.55
N ILE A 97 7.20 -7.64 -2.15
CA ILE A 97 7.84 -7.68 -3.47
C ILE A 97 6.90 -7.10 -4.52
N LEU A 98 5.62 -7.47 -4.50
CA LEU A 98 4.63 -6.97 -5.45
C LEU A 98 4.47 -5.45 -5.35
N ALA A 99 4.28 -4.91 -4.14
CA ALA A 99 4.12 -3.47 -3.95
C ALA A 99 5.38 -2.69 -4.35
N THR A 100 6.56 -3.24 -4.06
CA THR A 100 7.85 -2.67 -4.47
C THR A 100 8.00 -2.66 -5.98
N ALA A 101 7.65 -3.76 -6.66
CA ALA A 101 7.74 -3.86 -8.11
C ALA A 101 6.78 -2.89 -8.81
N ILE A 102 5.55 -2.75 -8.31
CA ILE A 102 4.58 -1.77 -8.81
C ILE A 102 5.11 -0.34 -8.60
N SER A 103 5.61 -0.05 -7.40
CA SER A 103 6.15 1.27 -7.08
C SER A 103 7.31 1.65 -7.99
N TRP A 104 8.22 0.71 -8.27
CA TRP A 104 9.32 0.94 -9.20
C TRP A 104 8.80 1.15 -10.62
N ALA A 105 7.92 0.27 -11.10
CA ALA A 105 7.38 0.36 -12.46
C ALA A 105 6.65 1.69 -12.73
N MET A 106 5.98 2.24 -11.72
CA MET A 106 5.27 3.51 -11.82
C MET A 106 6.22 4.72 -11.64
N PHE A 107 7.02 4.74 -10.57
CA PHE A 107 7.66 5.97 -10.08
C PHE A 107 9.19 5.91 -10.04
N ASP A 108 9.78 4.96 -10.78
CA ASP A 108 11.23 4.70 -10.83
C ASP A 108 11.81 4.14 -9.51
N SER A 109 13.10 3.81 -9.57
CA SER A 109 13.88 3.12 -8.54
C SER A 109 13.91 3.86 -7.21
N ASN A 110 13.95 5.20 -7.20
CA ASN A 110 14.00 5.98 -5.95
C ASN A 110 12.77 5.73 -5.08
N VAL A 111 11.57 5.82 -5.66
CA VAL A 111 10.30 5.59 -4.95
C VAL A 111 10.13 4.11 -4.63
N GLY A 112 10.53 3.21 -5.54
CA GLY A 112 10.54 1.77 -5.28
C GLY A 112 11.37 1.38 -4.06
N ILE A 113 12.61 1.88 -3.97
CA ILE A 113 13.52 1.61 -2.84
C ILE A 113 12.99 2.23 -1.55
N ALA A 114 12.52 3.49 -1.59
CA ALA A 114 11.95 4.14 -0.40
C ALA A 114 10.73 3.39 0.14
N THR A 115 9.83 2.96 -0.77
CA THR A 115 8.66 2.14 -0.43
C THR A 115 9.07 0.82 0.22
N LEU A 116 10.06 0.12 -0.34
CA LEU A 116 10.58 -1.12 0.21
C LEU A 116 11.13 -0.92 1.63
N VAL A 117 12.02 0.05 1.82
CA VAL A 117 12.69 0.31 3.11
C VAL A 117 11.66 0.63 4.20
N ILE A 118 10.70 1.52 3.90
CA ILE A 118 9.67 1.89 4.88
C ILE A 118 8.73 0.70 5.15
N SER A 119 8.34 -0.04 4.12
CA SER A 119 7.47 -1.21 4.24
C SER A 119 8.11 -2.35 5.03
N ILE A 120 9.44 -2.52 4.96
CA ILE A 120 10.17 -3.47 5.82
C ILE A 120 9.96 -3.13 7.30
N GLY A 121 9.94 -1.85 7.67
CA GLY A 121 9.64 -1.44 9.04
C GLY A 121 8.26 -1.94 9.52
N PHE A 122 7.26 -1.89 8.64
CA PHE A 122 5.94 -2.45 8.92
C PHE A 122 5.95 -3.99 8.98
N VAL A 123 6.73 -4.66 8.13
CA VAL A 123 6.91 -6.11 8.18
C VAL A 123 7.55 -6.56 9.51
N VAL A 124 8.53 -5.82 10.01
CA VAL A 124 9.13 -6.07 11.34
C VAL A 124 8.09 -5.89 12.44
N TYR A 125 7.24 -4.86 12.34
CA TYR A 125 6.13 -4.70 13.28
C TYR A 125 5.17 -5.90 13.25
N LEU A 126 4.82 -6.42 12.07
CA LEU A 126 4.02 -7.64 11.94
C LEU A 126 4.72 -8.87 12.54
N PHE A 127 6.05 -8.98 12.40
CA PHE A 127 6.85 -10.04 13.04
C PHE A 127 6.65 -10.01 14.56
N MET A 128 6.82 -8.84 15.18
CA MET A 128 6.73 -8.69 16.64
C MET A 128 5.33 -8.95 17.21
N LEU A 129 4.28 -8.93 16.38
CA LEU A 129 2.91 -9.27 16.80
C LEU A 129 2.60 -10.78 16.69
N GLN A 130 3.48 -11.55 16.06
CA GLN A 130 3.32 -13.00 15.95
C GLN A 130 3.91 -13.76 17.14
N ASP A 131 4.86 -13.15 17.85
CA ASP A 131 5.41 -13.61 19.14
C ASP A 131 4.46 -13.28 20.32
#